data_AF-A0A1H3HVY7-F1
#
_entry.id   AF-A0A1H3HVY7-F1
#
_cell.length_a   1.000
_cell.length_b   1.000
_cell.length_c   1.000
_cell.angle_alpha   90.00
_cell.angle_beta   90.00
_cell.angle_gamma   90.00
#
_symmetry.space_group_name_H-M   'P 1'
#
loop_
_entity.id
_entity.type
_entity.pdbx_description
1 polymer ?
#
loop_
_entity_poly.entity_id
_entity_poly.type
_entity_poly.pdbx_seq_one_letter_code
_entity_poly.pdbx_strand_id
1 'polypeptide(L)'
;MTTRHFRWAKAKLAGALVLLTLIGWGSWQEPSLHEFTPTTEFITLAAPGLQPGAAARQLQARALALPGVTACALRPEKHLLTLAYHSAELSAEELQQRLALSPLPQSEATAAEAARQCPVPPSYLQAIERVRFAFNLRRLFVQL
;
A
#
# COMPACT_ATOMS: atom_id res chain seq x y z
N MET A 1 -15.02 -42.09 -33.01
CA MET A 1 -15.31 -41.37 -31.74
C MET A 1 -14.11 -41.26 -30.78
N THR A 2 -13.04 -42.06 -30.92
CA THR A 2 -11.90 -42.14 -29.99
C THR A 2 -10.93 -40.95 -30.01
N THR A 3 -10.76 -40.27 -31.15
CA THR A 3 -9.80 -39.16 -31.30
C THR A 3 -10.20 -37.89 -30.54
N ARG A 4 -11.50 -37.66 -30.33
CA ARG A 4 -12.02 -36.46 -29.63
C ARG A 4 -11.79 -36.55 -28.11
N HIS A 5 -12.00 -37.73 -27.51
CA HIS A 5 -11.75 -37.96 -26.08
C HIS A 5 -10.26 -37.88 -25.72
N PHE A 6 -9.39 -38.40 -26.59
CA PHE A 6 -7.95 -38.34 -26.37
C PHE A 6 -7.39 -36.90 -26.45
N ARG A 7 -7.88 -36.09 -27.40
CA ARG A 7 -7.54 -34.66 -27.49
C ARG A 7 -8.00 -33.88 -26.27
N TRP A 8 -9.19 -34.19 -25.76
CA TRP A 8 -9.72 -33.60 -24.53
C TRP A 8 -8.90 -33.96 -23.30
N ALA A 9 -8.50 -35.23 -23.17
CA ALA A 9 -7.65 -35.68 -22.06
C ALA A 9 -6.29 -34.97 -22.06
N LYS A 10 -5.66 -34.85 -23.24
CA LYS A 10 -4.39 -34.12 -23.39
C LYS A 10 -4.51 -32.63 -23.04
N ALA A 11 -5.59 -31.98 -23.48
CA ALA A 11 -5.83 -30.57 -23.15
C ALA A 11 -6.03 -30.36 -21.65
N LYS A 12 -6.76 -31.25 -20.97
CA LYS A 12 -6.93 -31.21 -19.51
C LYS A 12 -5.59 -31.39 -18.78
N LEU A 13 -4.77 -32.33 -19.22
CA LEU A 13 -3.48 -32.61 -18.61
C LEU A 13 -2.49 -31.45 -18.80
N ALA A 14 -2.45 -30.87 -20.00
CA ALA A 14 -1.67 -29.67 -20.28
C ALA A 14 -2.15 -28.48 -19.42
N GLY A 15 -3.46 -28.26 -19.30
CA GLY A 15 -4.02 -27.22 -18.45
C GLY A 15 -3.67 -27.41 -16.97
N ALA A 16 -3.75 -28.65 -16.47
CA ALA A 16 -3.38 -28.99 -15.10
C ALA A 16 -1.88 -28.73 -14.85
N LEU A 17 -1.00 -29.08 -15.80
CA LEU A 17 0.44 -28.84 -15.69
C LEU A 17 0.76 -27.34 -15.64
N VAL A 18 0.11 -26.53 -16.49
CA VAL A 18 0.26 -25.06 -16.47
C VAL A 18 -0.18 -24.49 -15.13
N LEU A 19 -1.34 -24.93 -14.62
CA LEU A 19 -1.85 -24.46 -13.33
C LEU A 19 -0.92 -24.81 -12.17
N LEU A 20 -0.42 -26.05 -12.12
CA LEU A 20 0.53 -26.48 -11.08
C LEU A 20 1.84 -25.68 -11.14
N THR A 21 2.33 -25.40 -12.35
CA THR A 21 3.52 -24.57 -12.55
C THR A 21 3.30 -23.15 -12.05
N LEU A 22 2.15 -22.54 -12.35
CA LEU A 22 1.81 -21.19 -11.87
C LEU A 22 1.66 -21.12 -10.36
N ILE A 23 1.04 -22.14 -9.75
CA ILE A 23 0.92 -22.25 -8.29
C ILE A 23 2.28 -22.41 -7.63
N GLY A 24 3.13 -23.29 -8.18
CA GLY A 24 4.49 -23.51 -7.69
C GLY A 24 5.34 -22.24 -7.79
N TRP A 25 5.27 -21.54 -8.93
CA TRP A 25 5.94 -20.26 -9.15
C TRP A 25 5.42 -19.17 -8.19
N GLY A 26 4.10 -19.03 -8.07
CA GLY A 26 3.46 -18.06 -7.18
C GLY A 26 3.79 -18.29 -5.70
N SER A 27 3.93 -19.55 -5.29
CA SER A 27 4.21 -19.96 -3.91
C SER A 27 5.70 -20.09 -3.58
N TRP A 28 6.59 -19.81 -4.53
CA TRP A 28 8.05 -19.93 -4.33
C TRP A 28 8.59 -18.86 -3.36
N GLN A 29 8.05 -17.64 -3.43
CA GLN A 29 8.39 -16.54 -2.53
C GLN A 29 7.32 -16.34 -1.47
N GLU A 30 7.75 -15.87 -0.30
CA GLU A 30 6.84 -15.45 0.76
C GLU A 30 6.02 -14.25 0.27
N PRO A 31 4.69 -14.26 0.41
CA PRO A 31 3.88 -13.14 -0.05
C PRO A 31 4.23 -11.90 0.76
N SER A 32 4.32 -10.78 0.07
CA SER A 32 4.57 -9.53 0.73
C SER A 32 3.35 -9.16 1.61
N LEU A 33 3.58 -8.82 2.88
CA LEU A 33 2.52 -8.38 3.78
C LEU A 33 1.86 -7.06 3.31
N HIS A 34 2.58 -6.21 2.57
CA HIS A 34 2.03 -4.97 2.04
C HIS A 34 1.03 -5.20 0.89
N GLU A 35 0.97 -6.40 0.31
CA GLU A 35 -0.06 -6.79 -0.66
C GLU A 35 -1.43 -7.07 0.02
N PHE A 36 -1.46 -7.26 1.35
CA PHE A 36 -2.69 -7.52 2.13
C PHE A 36 -3.25 -6.29 2.84
N THR A 37 -2.46 -5.22 2.97
CA THR A 37 -2.85 -4.03 3.73
C THR A 37 -3.30 -2.91 2.78
N PRO A 38 -4.38 -2.18 3.11
CA PRO A 38 -4.79 -1.01 2.33
C PRO A 38 -3.65 0.01 2.23
N THR A 39 -3.52 0.63 1.05
CA THR A 39 -2.49 1.65 0.78
C THR A 39 -2.56 2.73 1.85
N THR A 40 -1.42 2.94 2.52
CA THR A 40 -1.29 3.98 3.54
C THR A 40 -0.45 5.11 2.97
N GLU A 41 -1.03 6.31 2.97
CA GLU A 41 -0.35 7.53 2.57
C GLU A 41 0.10 8.33 3.78
N PHE A 42 1.08 9.20 3.56
CA PHE A 42 1.64 10.04 4.61
C PHE A 42 1.50 11.51 4.24
N ILE A 43 0.99 12.30 5.19
CA ILE A 43 0.99 13.75 5.10
C ILE A 43 1.69 14.35 6.30
N THR A 44 2.51 15.37 6.07
CA THR A 44 3.08 16.19 7.15
C THR A 44 2.45 17.58 7.11
N LEU A 45 1.84 17.96 8.21
CA LEU A 45 1.15 19.22 8.42
C LEU A 45 1.96 20.11 9.36
N ALA A 46 2.01 21.40 9.05
CA ALA A 46 2.56 22.42 9.94
C ALA A 46 1.56 22.73 11.05
N ALA A 47 2.01 22.65 12.29
CA ALA A 47 1.27 22.98 13.52
C ALA A 47 1.94 24.17 14.23
N PRO A 48 1.88 25.39 13.65
CA PRO A 48 2.59 26.55 14.18
C PRO A 48 2.11 26.91 15.58
N GLY A 49 3.04 27.34 16.43
CA GLY A 49 2.74 27.75 17.80
C GLY A 49 2.41 26.60 18.75
N LEU A 50 2.48 25.34 18.30
CA LEU A 50 2.24 24.20 19.16
C LEU A 50 3.42 23.97 20.12
N GLN A 51 3.14 24.07 21.41
CA GLN A 51 4.09 23.81 22.49
C GLN A 51 3.85 22.42 23.10
N PRO A 52 4.88 21.76 23.65
CA PRO A 52 4.70 20.52 24.38
C PRO A 52 3.78 20.75 25.59
N GLY A 53 2.70 19.97 25.69
CA GLY A 53 1.71 20.13 26.75
C GLY A 53 0.35 19.52 26.42
N ALA A 54 -0.68 19.98 27.13
CA ALA A 54 -2.05 19.49 26.96
C ALA A 54 -2.59 19.73 25.54
N ALA A 55 -2.31 20.91 24.96
CA ALA A 55 -2.74 21.26 23.60
C ALA A 55 -2.16 20.30 22.53
N ALA A 56 -0.87 19.96 22.66
CA ALA A 56 -0.21 18.98 21.79
C ALA A 56 -0.88 17.59 21.90
N ARG A 57 -1.13 17.10 23.12
CA ARG A 57 -1.81 15.82 23.31
C ARG A 57 -3.24 15.83 22.77
N GLN A 58 -3.96 16.94 22.94
CA GLN A 58 -5.32 17.08 22.42
C GLN A 58 -5.34 17.07 20.89
N LEU A 59 -4.39 17.75 20.23
CA LEU A 59 -4.25 17.71 18.79
C LEU A 59 -3.95 16.30 18.29
N GLN A 60 -3.00 15.61 18.93
CA GLN A 60 -2.67 14.22 18.60
C GLN A 60 -3.87 13.29 18.76
N ALA A 61 -4.61 13.41 19.86
CA ALA A 61 -5.81 12.62 20.12
C ALA A 61 -6.92 12.91 19.09
N ARG A 62 -7.13 14.17 18.72
CA ARG A 62 -8.09 14.55 17.66
C ARG A 62 -7.71 13.95 16.32
N ALA A 63 -6.43 13.98 15.96
CA ALA A 63 -5.95 13.40 14.71
C ALA A 63 -6.09 11.88 14.67
N LEU A 64 -5.77 11.18 15.76
CA LEU A 64 -5.95 9.73 15.89
C LEU A 64 -7.43 9.30 15.91
N ALA A 65 -8.33 10.19 16.34
CA ALA A 65 -9.76 9.91 16.35
C ALA A 65 -10.43 10.05 14.96
N LEU A 66 -9.70 10.50 13.94
CA LEU A 66 -10.26 10.61 12.59
C LEU A 66 -10.36 9.23 11.94
N PRO A 67 -11.51 8.89 11.32
CA PRO A 67 -11.65 7.63 10.57
C PRO A 67 -10.66 7.62 9.40
N GLY A 68 -10.02 6.47 9.16
CA GLY A 68 -9.00 6.31 8.15
C GLY A 68 -7.57 6.70 8.56
N VAL A 69 -7.37 7.31 9.73
CA VAL A 69 -6.02 7.57 10.27
C VAL A 69 -5.51 6.35 11.02
N THR A 70 -4.35 5.83 10.63
CA THR A 70 -3.73 4.64 11.23
C THR A 70 -2.64 4.96 12.21
N ALA A 71 -1.92 6.06 12.00
CA ALA A 71 -0.86 6.51 12.90
C ALA A 71 -0.70 8.02 12.87
N CYS A 72 -0.21 8.56 13.99
CA CYS A 72 -0.02 9.99 14.19
C CYS A 72 1.24 10.23 15.02
N ALA A 73 2.21 10.91 14.41
CA ALA A 73 3.45 11.32 15.06
C ALA A 73 3.47 12.86 15.17
N LEU A 74 3.44 13.36 16.40
CA LEU A 74 3.49 14.79 16.68
C LEU A 74 4.88 15.17 17.17
N ARG A 75 5.42 16.27 16.61
CA ARG A 75 6.71 16.86 16.97
C ARG A 75 6.54 18.32 17.35
N PRO A 76 6.15 18.64 18.61
CA PRO A 76 5.92 20.02 19.05
C PRO A 76 7.16 20.90 18.89
N GLU A 77 8.35 20.34 19.10
CA GLU A 77 9.63 21.05 19.00
C GLU A 77 9.97 21.49 17.57
N LYS A 78 9.36 20.88 16.56
CA LYS A 78 9.48 21.26 15.15
C LYS A 78 8.19 21.86 14.60
N HIS A 79 7.15 21.99 15.41
CA HIS A 79 5.81 22.41 14.99
C HIS A 79 5.25 21.53 13.85
N LEU A 80 5.47 20.21 13.90
CA LEU A 80 5.03 19.28 12.85
C LEU A 80 4.08 18.22 13.38
N LEU A 81 3.15 17.81 12.53
CA LEU A 81 2.26 16.67 12.70
C LEU A 81 2.35 15.78 11.46
N THR A 82 2.81 14.54 11.61
CA THR A 82 2.84 13.55 10.53
C THR A 82 1.74 12.52 10.75
N LEU A 83 0.91 12.30 9.73
CA LEU A 83 -0.22 11.37 9.77
C LEU A 83 -0.03 10.30 8.70
N ALA A 84 -0.31 9.07 9.09
CA ALA A 84 -0.50 7.95 8.18
C ALA A 84 -2.00 7.70 8.04
N TYR A 85 -2.52 7.66 6.81
CA TYR A 85 -3.96 7.50 6.56
C TYR A 85 -4.25 6.64 5.33
N HIS A 86 -5.46 6.07 5.27
CA HIS A 86 -5.96 5.35 4.10
C HIS A 86 -6.62 6.31 3.12
N SER A 87 -6.02 6.49 1.94
CA SER A 87 -6.53 7.44 0.92
C SER A 87 -7.87 7.04 0.30
N ALA A 88 -8.30 5.80 0.50
CA ALA A 88 -9.64 5.35 0.13
C ALA A 88 -10.75 5.87 1.07
N GLU A 89 -10.41 6.22 2.32
CA GLU A 89 -11.37 6.68 3.34
C GLU A 89 -11.31 8.18 3.61
N LEU A 90 -10.12 8.77 3.44
CA LEU A 90 -9.85 10.16 3.82
C LEU A 90 -8.85 10.79 2.86
N SER A 91 -9.15 11.99 2.36
CA SER A 91 -8.22 12.72 1.49
C SER A 91 -7.25 13.61 2.30
N ALA A 92 -6.11 13.94 1.70
CA ALA A 92 -5.16 14.91 2.25
C ALA A 92 -5.80 16.29 2.51
N GLU A 93 -6.74 16.71 1.67
CA GLU A 93 -7.45 17.99 1.77
C GLU A 93 -8.44 17.97 2.94
N GLU A 94 -9.17 16.87 3.11
CA GLU A 94 -10.07 16.68 4.24
C GLU A 94 -9.31 16.68 5.57
N LEU A 95 -8.12 16.08 5.62
CA LEU A 95 -7.23 16.12 6.79
C LEU A 95 -6.82 17.55 7.14
N GLN A 96 -6.43 18.35 6.14
CA GLN A 96 -6.09 19.76 6.32
C GLN A 96 -7.27 20.55 6.87
N GLN A 97 -8.47 20.34 6.32
CA GLN A 97 -9.69 21.02 6.74
C GLN A 97 -10.12 20.64 8.17
N ARG A 98 -10.14 19.34 8.50
CA ARG A 98 -10.60 18.85 9.82
C ARG A 98 -9.65 19.23 10.96
N LEU A 99 -8.36 19.30 10.67
CA LEU A 99 -7.35 19.68 11.65
C LEU A 99 -7.04 21.17 11.63
N ALA A 100 -7.53 21.90 10.63
CA ALA A 100 -7.23 23.31 10.38
C ALA A 100 -5.71 23.59 10.33
N LEU A 101 -4.97 22.71 9.64
CA LEU A 101 -3.52 22.80 9.49
C LEU A 101 -3.14 22.80 8.01
N SER A 102 -2.04 23.47 7.69
CA SER A 102 -1.52 23.54 6.33
C SER A 102 -0.48 22.45 6.07
N PRO A 103 -0.40 21.91 4.85
CA PRO A 103 0.64 20.94 4.50
C PRO A 103 2.00 21.63 4.46
N LEU A 104 3.03 20.91 4.86
CA LEU A 104 4.39 21.32 4.52
C LEU A 104 4.57 21.20 3.00
N PRO A 105 5.31 22.12 2.35
CA PRO A 105 5.69 21.95 0.96
C PRO A 105 6.47 20.64 0.84
N GLN A 106 5.92 19.70 0.06
CA GLN A 106 6.65 18.49 -0.29
C GLN A 106 7.84 18.91 -1.16
N SER A 107 9.03 18.44 -0.82
CA SER A 107 10.18 18.62 -1.70
C SER A 107 9.84 17.92 -3.01
N GLU A 108 9.73 18.67 -4.10
CA GLU A 108 9.61 18.07 -5.42
C GLU A 108 10.79 17.12 -5.61
N ALA A 109 10.50 15.88 -6.05
CA ALA A 109 11.54 14.90 -6.33
C ALA A 109 12.55 15.55 -7.29
N THR A 110 13.81 15.61 -6.86
CA THR A 110 14.84 16.29 -7.66
C THR A 110 14.96 15.60 -9.02
N ALA A 111 15.28 16.34 -10.08
CA ALA A 111 15.45 15.77 -11.43
C ALA A 111 16.42 14.57 -11.48
N ALA A 112 17.33 14.46 -10.51
CA ALA A 112 18.22 13.32 -10.32
C ALA A 112 17.51 12.02 -9.87
N GLU A 113 16.41 12.11 -9.13
CA GLU A 113 15.56 10.96 -8.76
C GLU A 113 14.69 10.52 -9.94
N ALA A 114 14.21 11.48 -10.74
CA ALA A 114 13.49 11.19 -11.98
C ALA A 114 14.36 10.46 -13.02
N ALA A 115 15.69 10.67 -12.99
CA ALA A 115 16.63 10.04 -13.92
C ALA A 115 16.93 8.55 -13.60
N ARG A 116 16.57 8.04 -12.41
CA ARG A 116 16.75 6.63 -12.02
C ARG A 116 15.51 5.78 -12.32
N GLN A 117 14.84 6.04 -13.43
CA GLN A 117 13.71 5.23 -13.85
C GLN A 117 14.22 3.95 -14.50
N CYS A 118 13.97 2.80 -13.88
CA CYS A 118 14.03 1.53 -14.57
C CYS A 118 13.16 1.63 -15.84
N PRO A 119 13.57 1.04 -16.98
CA PRO A 119 12.85 1.18 -18.25
C PRO A 119 11.46 0.54 -18.25
N VAL A 120 11.11 -0.16 -17.17
CA VAL A 120 9.86 -0.88 -17.00
C VAL A 120 8.89 0.01 -16.20
N PRO A 121 7.67 0.27 -16.70
CA PRO A 121 6.67 1.01 -15.96
C PRO A 121 6.38 0.34 -14.61
N PRO A 122 6.25 1.09 -13.50
CA PRO A 122 5.92 0.52 -12.19
C PRO A 122 4.63 -0.32 -12.22
N SER A 123 3.65 0.06 -13.07
CA SER A 123 2.41 -0.67 -13.27
C SER A 123 2.59 -2.10 -13.78
N TYR A 124 3.65 -2.36 -14.56
CA TYR A 124 3.95 -3.70 -15.06
C TYR A 124 4.43 -4.62 -13.94
N LEU A 125 5.32 -4.11 -13.07
CA LEU A 125 5.79 -4.86 -11.91
C LEU A 125 4.63 -5.18 -10.97
N GLN A 126 3.78 -4.19 -10.68
CA GLN A 126 2.57 -4.37 -9.87
C GLN A 126 1.62 -5.42 -10.48
N ALA A 127 1.47 -5.46 -11.80
CA ALA A 127 0.62 -6.47 -12.45
C ALA A 127 1.18 -7.89 -12.28
N ILE A 128 2.50 -8.08 -12.45
CA ILE A 128 3.16 -9.37 -12.22
C ILE A 128 3.01 -9.80 -10.76
N GLU A 129 3.23 -8.88 -9.83
CA GLU A 129 3.08 -9.12 -8.40
C GLU A 129 1.66 -9.57 -8.05
N ARG A 130 0.63 -8.90 -8.59
CA ARG A 130 -0.78 -9.30 -8.41
C ARG A 130 -1.08 -10.70 -8.94
N VAL A 131 -0.57 -11.04 -10.13
CA VAL A 131 -0.76 -12.38 -10.71
C VAL A 131 -0.06 -13.43 -9.86
N ARG A 132 1.19 -13.18 -9.48
CA ARG A 132 1.96 -14.07 -8.61
C ARG A 132 1.25 -14.29 -7.27
N PHE A 133 0.75 -13.22 -6.67
CA PHE A 133 -0.03 -13.25 -5.44
C PHE A 133 -1.31 -14.08 -5.58
N ALA A 134 -2.05 -13.92 -6.69
CA ALA A 134 -3.27 -14.69 -6.93
C ALA A 134 -3.05 -16.21 -6.94
N PHE A 135 -1.89 -16.67 -7.40
CA PHE A 135 -1.49 -18.08 -7.44
C PHE A 135 -0.68 -18.54 -6.22
N ASN A 136 -0.40 -17.67 -5.25
CA ASN A 136 0.33 -18.04 -4.04
C ASN A 136 -0.60 -18.76 -3.05
N LEU A 137 -0.38 -20.05 -2.82
CA LEU A 137 -1.18 -20.81 -1.84
C LEU A 137 -0.81 -20.48 -0.39
N ARG A 138 0.39 -19.96 -0.13
CA ARG A 138 0.84 -19.59 1.23
C ARG A 138 -0.03 -18.49 1.82
N ARG A 139 -0.65 -17.65 0.99
CA ARG A 139 -1.60 -16.60 1.42
C ARG A 139 -2.79 -17.15 2.21
N LEU A 140 -3.17 -18.41 2.00
CA LEU A 140 -4.28 -19.05 2.72
C LEU A 140 -3.93 -19.37 4.18
N PHE A 141 -2.64 -19.33 4.52
CA PHE A 141 -2.12 -19.66 5.86
C PHE A 141 -1.65 -18.42 6.63
N VAL A 142 -1.70 -17.23 6.02
CA VAL A 142 -1.40 -15.97 6.70
C VAL A 142 -2.64 -15.57 7.50
N GLN A 143 -2.57 -15.68 8.82
CA GLN A 143 -3.56 -15.13 9.74
C GLN A 143 -3.23 -13.66 9.98
N LEU A 144 -4.17 -12.77 9.67
CA LEU A 144 -4.13 -11.34 10.04
C LEU A 144 -4.57 -11.14 11.48
#